data_AF-A0A3M1G678-F1
#
_entry.id   AF-A0A3M1G678-F1
#
_cell.length_a   1.000
_cell.length_b   1.000
_cell.length_c   1.000
_cell.angle_alpha   90.00
_cell.angle_beta   90.00
_cell.angle_gamma   90.00
#
_symmetry.space_group_name_H-M   'P 1'
#
loop_
_entity.id
_entity.type
_entity.pdbx_description
1 polymer ?
#
loop_
_entity_poly.entity_id
_entity_poly.type
_entity_poly.pdbx_seq_one_letter_code
_entity_poly.pdbx_strand_id
1 'polypeptide(L)'
;MRFKVTALLLLVALLTGGLYFFYIKPSIEEKRRVEEFEKRFFRADIDGILLFKVDRGRGPVEVIKTKEGWVMTGNLKVDPGVMKKFLSTLSKGRLIKVVGDKEEKAKFGLDRPKVR
;
A
#
# COMPACT_ATOMS: atom_id res chain seq x y z
N MET A 1 -54.35 -11.19 0.52
CA MET A 1 -53.50 -10.10 -0.02
C MET A 1 -52.19 -9.87 0.74
N ARG A 2 -52.05 -10.25 2.02
CA ARG A 2 -50.83 -10.02 2.83
C ARG A 2 -49.56 -10.72 2.33
N PHE A 3 -49.68 -11.92 1.76
CA PHE A 3 -48.53 -12.71 1.27
C PHE A 3 -47.77 -12.04 0.11
N LYS A 4 -48.47 -11.33 -0.77
CA LYS A 4 -47.85 -10.61 -1.89
C LYS A 4 -47.01 -9.43 -1.41
N VAL A 5 -47.47 -8.75 -0.35
CA VAL A 5 -46.75 -7.64 0.28
C VAL A 5 -45.51 -8.15 1.01
N THR A 6 -45.62 -9.28 1.73
CA THR A 6 -44.47 -9.90 2.40
C THR A 6 -43.42 -10.37 1.39
N ALA A 7 -43.83 -10.99 0.29
CA ALA A 7 -42.92 -11.42 -0.78
C ALA A 7 -42.22 -10.23 -1.46
N LEU A 8 -42.94 -9.14 -1.70
CA LEU A 8 -42.37 -7.91 -2.27
C LEU A 8 -41.33 -7.29 -1.33
N LEU A 9 -41.62 -7.21 -0.03
CA LEU A 9 -40.68 -6.70 0.98
C LEU A 9 -39.42 -7.56 1.08
N LEU A 10 -39.56 -8.88 1.03
CA LEU A 10 -38.42 -9.80 1.07
C LEU A 10 -37.50 -9.61 -0.14
N LEU A 11 -38.09 -9.38 -1.32
CA LEU A 11 -37.35 -9.13 -2.55
C LEU A 11 -36.62 -7.78 -2.51
N VAL A 12 -37.25 -6.73 -1.98
CA VAL A 12 -36.60 -5.42 -1.76
C VAL A 12 -35.47 -5.53 -0.75
N ALA A 13 -35.64 -6.28 0.34
CA ALA A 13 -34.60 -6.51 1.34
C ALA A 13 -33.39 -7.27 0.77
N LEU A 14 -33.63 -8.28 -0.08
CA LEU A 14 -32.57 -9.01 -0.77
C LEU A 14 -31.81 -8.13 -1.78
N LEU A 15 -32.52 -7.30 -2.54
CA LEU A 15 -31.89 -6.38 -3.49
C LEU A 15 -31.05 -5.32 -2.80
N THR A 16 -31.56 -4.71 -1.73
CA THR A 16 -30.82 -3.70 -0.95
C THR A 16 -29.64 -4.31 -0.20
N GLY A 17 -29.82 -5.48 0.42
CA GLY A 17 -28.73 -6.22 1.07
C GLY A 17 -27.65 -6.66 0.07
N GLY A 18 -28.05 -7.15 -1.10
CA GLY A 18 -27.15 -7.52 -2.19
C GLY A 18 -26.34 -6.34 -2.71
N LEU A 19 -26.99 -5.21 -3.00
CA LEU A 19 -26.30 -3.99 -3.43
C LEU A 19 -25.32 -3.48 -2.36
N TYR A 20 -25.72 -3.48 -1.09
CA TYR A 20 -24.84 -3.09 0.01
C TYR A 20 -23.60 -3.98 0.10
N PHE A 21 -23.78 -5.30 0.02
CA PHE A 21 -22.69 -6.26 0.16
C PHE A 21 -21.73 -6.23 -1.04
N PHE A 22 -22.24 -6.15 -2.27
CA PHE A 22 -21.40 -6.19 -3.47
C PHE A 22 -20.73 -4.86 -3.81
N TYR A 23 -21.35 -3.71 -3.52
CA TYR A 23 -20.81 -2.41 -3.93
C TYR A 23 -20.22 -1.60 -2.77
N ILE A 24 -20.86 -1.58 -1.60
CA ILE A 24 -20.46 -0.69 -0.50
C ILE A 24 -19.34 -1.31 0.33
N LYS A 25 -19.50 -2.58 0.75
CA LYS A 25 -18.51 -3.29 1.59
C LYS A 25 -17.07 -3.30 1.01
N PRO A 26 -16.82 -3.68 -0.26
CA PRO A 26 -15.45 -3.69 -0.79
C PRO A 26 -14.81 -2.30 -0.84
N SER A 27 -15.59 -1.24 -1.08
CA SER A 27 -15.08 0.13 -1.09
C SER A 27 -14.65 0.62 0.31
N ILE A 28 -15.32 0.14 1.37
CA ILE A 28 -15.00 0.50 2.76
C ILE A 28 -13.73 -0.24 3.20
N GLU A 29 -13.57 -1.51 2.84
CA GLU A 29 -12.35 -2.27 3.16
C GLU A 29 -11.13 -1.71 2.44
N GLU A 30 -11.26 -1.28 1.18
CA GLU A 30 -10.17 -0.63 0.45
C GLU A 30 -9.78 0.71 1.10
N LYS A 31 -10.76 1.54 1.46
CA LYS A 31 -10.52 2.79 2.20
C LYS A 31 -9.86 2.55 3.55
N ARG A 32 -10.30 1.54 4.31
CA ARG A 32 -9.68 1.17 5.59
C ARG A 32 -8.24 0.69 5.42
N ARG A 33 -7.94 -0.14 4.42
CA ARG A 33 -6.56 -0.57 4.14
C ARG A 33 -5.67 0.60 3.74
N VAL A 34 -6.16 1.51 2.91
CA VAL A 34 -5.44 2.73 2.55
C VAL A 34 -5.21 3.59 3.78
N GLU A 35 -6.23 3.82 4.61
CA GLU A 35 -6.13 4.65 5.81
C GLU A 35 -5.21 4.04 6.89
N GLU A 36 -5.28 2.73 7.13
CA GLU A 36 -4.38 2.02 8.05
C GLU A 36 -2.94 2.06 7.57
N PHE A 37 -2.71 1.87 6.27
CA PHE A 37 -1.36 1.94 5.70
C PHE A 37 -0.86 3.39 5.67
N GLU A 38 -1.72 4.36 5.38
CA GLU A 38 -1.39 5.79 5.39
C GLU A 38 -0.97 6.23 6.80
N LYS A 39 -1.73 5.81 7.83
CA LYS A 39 -1.40 6.03 9.25
C LYS A 39 -0.07 5.38 9.66
N ARG A 40 0.28 4.21 9.13
CA ARG A 40 1.53 3.49 9.47
C ARG A 40 2.75 4.00 8.70
N PHE A 41 2.58 4.34 7.43
CA PHE A 41 3.69 4.68 6.53
C PHE A 41 4.04 6.17 6.52
N PHE A 42 3.05 7.08 6.63
CA PHE A 42 3.29 8.53 6.56
C PHE A 42 3.40 9.23 7.91
N ARG A 43 3.08 8.56 9.03
CA ARG A 43 3.47 9.03 10.38
C ARG A 43 4.87 8.57 10.79
N ALA A 44 5.54 7.75 9.97
CA ALA A 44 6.93 7.42 10.22
C ALA A 44 7.74 8.71 10.06
N ASP A 45 8.23 9.24 11.18
CA ASP A 45 9.16 10.35 11.18
C ASP A 45 10.38 9.95 10.35
N ILE A 46 10.58 10.63 9.24
CA ILE A 46 11.66 10.34 8.29
C ILE A 46 13.02 10.45 8.97
N ASP A 47 13.12 11.31 9.98
CA ASP A 47 14.34 11.48 10.77
C ASP A 47 14.62 10.24 11.64
N GLY A 48 13.58 9.48 11.99
CA GLY A 48 13.62 8.22 12.74
C GLY A 48 13.88 6.97 11.90
N ILE A 49 13.98 7.07 10.56
CA ILE A 49 14.27 5.89 9.74
C ILE A 49 15.75 5.51 9.87
N LEU A 50 16.01 4.28 10.31
CA LEU A 50 17.36 3.76 10.54
C LEU A 50 17.80 2.74 9.48
N LEU A 51 16.85 2.08 8.82
CA LEU A 51 17.11 0.98 7.89
C LEU A 51 16.08 0.96 6.75
N PHE A 52 16.57 0.74 5.53
CA PHE A 52 15.76 0.37 4.37
C PHE A 52 16.21 -0.99 3.85
N LYS A 53 15.24 -1.82 3.47
CA LYS A 53 15.49 -3.10 2.83
C LYS A 53 14.68 -3.21 1.55
N VAL A 54 15.37 -3.39 0.43
CA VAL A 54 14.76 -3.57 -0.89
C VAL A 54 15.05 -4.98 -1.36
N ASP A 55 14.01 -5.81 -1.46
CA ASP A 55 14.14 -7.13 -2.04
C ASP A 55 14.13 -7.05 -3.57
N ARG A 56 15.18 -7.58 -4.21
CA ARG A 56 15.36 -7.58 -5.67
C ARG A 56 15.26 -8.98 -6.29
N GLY A 57 14.83 -9.99 -5.53
CA GLY A 57 14.79 -11.40 -5.96
C GLY A 57 16.17 -12.07 -6.10
N ARG A 58 17.25 -11.30 -6.34
CA ARG A 58 18.66 -11.72 -6.27
C ARG A 58 19.29 -11.49 -4.89
N GLY A 59 18.48 -11.22 -3.88
CA GLY A 59 18.89 -10.89 -2.52
C GLY A 59 18.53 -9.46 -2.13
N PRO A 60 18.37 -9.18 -0.82
CA PRO A 60 18.01 -7.86 -0.35
C PRO A 60 19.19 -6.89 -0.44
N VAL A 61 18.87 -5.64 -0.80
CA VAL A 61 19.76 -4.49 -0.59
C VAL A 61 19.30 -3.80 0.68
N GLU A 62 20.23 -3.63 1.60
CA GLU A 62 20.01 -2.95 2.87
C GLU A 62 20.77 -1.62 2.87
N VAL A 63 20.09 -0.56 3.31
CA VAL A 63 20.67 0.77 3.49
C VAL A 63 20.48 1.17 4.94
N ILE A 64 21.58 1.36 5.67
CA ILE A 64 21.62 1.59 7.12
C ILE A 64 22.11 3.01 7.39
N LYS A 65 21.46 3.70 8.32
CA LYS A 65 21.92 4.99 8.85
C LYS A 65 23.01 4.75 9.88
N THR A 66 24.22 5.24 9.62
CA THR A 66 25.36 5.18 10.54
C THR A 66 25.71 6.59 11.04
N LYS A 67 26.68 6.70 11.97
CA LYS A 67 27.17 8.00 12.46
C LYS A 67 27.86 8.83 11.36
N GLU A 68 28.42 8.17 10.34
CA GLU A 68 29.13 8.82 9.23
C GLU A 68 28.22 9.10 8.02
N GLY A 69 26.95 8.69 8.08
CA GLY A 69 26.00 8.80 6.98
C GLY A 69 25.36 7.47 6.60
N TRP A 70 24.73 7.44 5.43
CA TRP A 70 24.02 6.27 4.93
C TRP A 70 24.96 5.30 4.21
N VAL A 71 24.86 4.03 4.54
CA VAL A 71 25.71 2.95 4.01
C VAL A 71 24.83 1.86 3.43
N MET A 72 25.17 1.38 2.24
CA MET A 72 24.47 0.28 1.57
C MET A 72 25.24 -1.04 1.72
N THR A 73 24.55 -2.17 1.52
CA THR A 73 25.15 -3.51 1.47
C THR A 73 26.47 -3.52 0.69
N GLY A 74 27.52 -4.09 1.28
CA GLY A 74 28.88 -4.04 0.73
C GLY A 74 29.71 -2.82 1.18
N ASN A 75 29.24 -2.09 2.19
CA ASN A 75 29.90 -0.91 2.77
C ASN A 75 30.08 0.26 1.78
N LEU A 76 29.15 0.37 0.82
CA LEU A 76 29.14 1.45 -0.17
C LEU A 76 28.53 2.70 0.45
N LYS A 77 29.25 3.82 0.44
CA LYS A 77 28.73 5.11 0.87
C LYS A 77 27.63 5.56 -0.09
N VAL A 78 26.50 5.97 0.46
CA VAL A 78 25.39 6.53 -0.31
C VAL A 78 25.55 8.04 -0.38
N ASP A 79 25.30 8.62 -1.56
CA ASP A 79 25.31 10.07 -1.74
C ASP A 79 24.25 10.73 -0.82
N PRO A 80 24.66 11.65 0.07
CA PRO A 80 23.74 12.28 1.02
C PRO A 80 22.64 13.10 0.34
N GLY A 81 22.94 13.72 -0.81
CA GLY A 81 21.98 14.51 -1.59
C GLY A 81 20.92 13.64 -2.23
N VAL A 82 21.32 12.50 -2.81
CA VAL A 82 20.41 11.49 -3.37
C VAL A 82 19.52 10.91 -2.29
N MET A 83 20.09 10.56 -1.12
CA MET A 83 19.31 10.04 -0.01
C MET A 83 18.32 11.07 0.53
N LYS A 84 18.74 12.33 0.72
CA LYS A 84 17.85 13.42 1.14
C LYS A 84 16.71 13.63 0.13
N LYS A 85 17.01 13.59 -1.16
CA LYS A 85 15.99 13.70 -2.23
C LYS A 85 15.03 12.50 -2.19
N PHE A 86 15.54 11.29 -2.01
CA PHE A 86 14.73 10.08 -1.87
C PHE A 86 13.78 10.16 -0.68
N LEU A 87 14.29 10.49 0.52
CA LEU A 87 13.50 10.67 1.74
C LEU A 87 12.47 11.79 1.60
N SER A 88 12.85 12.94 1.03
CA SER A 88 11.92 14.04 0.78
C SER A 88 10.82 13.71 -0.24
N THR A 89 11.10 12.78 -1.16
CA THR A 89 10.10 12.28 -2.11
C THR A 89 9.15 11.30 -1.42
N LEU A 90 9.68 10.43 -0.56
CA LEU A 90 8.88 9.52 0.25
C LEU A 90 7.93 10.25 1.20
N SER A 91 8.36 11.34 1.85
CA SER A 91 7.48 12.17 2.72
C SER A 91 6.29 12.73 1.96
N LYS A 92 6.53 13.14 0.72
CA LYS A 92 5.53 13.77 -0.13
C LYS A 92 4.69 12.75 -0.89
N GLY A 93 5.04 11.47 -0.79
CA GLY A 93 4.25 10.39 -1.36
C GLY A 93 2.84 10.40 -0.80
N ARG A 94 1.87 9.98 -1.60
CA ARG A 94 0.52 9.66 -1.13
C ARG A 94 0.22 8.24 -1.58
N LEU A 95 -0.33 7.43 -0.69
CA LEU A 95 -0.80 6.10 -1.04
C LEU A 95 -2.06 6.23 -1.88
N ILE A 96 -2.00 5.82 -3.14
CA ILE A 96 -3.15 5.87 -4.05
C ILE A 96 -3.94 4.56 -3.97
N LYS A 97 -3.25 3.41 -3.92
CA LYS A 97 -3.87 2.08 -3.86
C LYS A 97 -2.89 1.04 -3.30
N VAL A 98 -3.40 0.10 -2.50
CA VAL A 98 -2.67 -1.11 -2.09
C VAL A 98 -3.09 -2.27 -2.99
N VAL A 99 -2.15 -2.88 -3.70
CA VAL A 99 -2.42 -3.95 -4.66
C VAL A 99 -1.93 -5.28 -4.09
N GLY A 100 -2.86 -6.17 -3.75
CA GLY A 100 -2.57 -7.44 -3.05
C GLY A 100 -2.25 -8.60 -3.99
N ASP A 101 -3.08 -8.77 -5.04
CA ASP A 101 -3.10 -10.00 -5.82
C ASP A 101 -2.16 -9.98 -7.03
N LYS A 102 -1.64 -11.16 -7.40
CA LYS A 102 -0.68 -11.35 -8.50
C LYS A 102 -1.23 -10.87 -9.85
N GLU A 103 -2.51 -11.12 -10.10
CA GLU A 103 -3.22 -10.65 -11.31
C GLU A 103 -3.40 -9.13 -11.31
N GLU A 104 -3.60 -8.54 -10.14
CA GLU A 104 -3.78 -7.10 -9.99
C GLU A 104 -2.44 -6.37 -10.12
N LYS A 105 -1.34 -6.95 -9.62
CA LYS A 105 0.04 -6.46 -9.83
C LYS A 105 0.41 -6.40 -11.31
N ALA A 106 0.00 -7.39 -12.10
CA ALA A 106 0.24 -7.41 -13.54
C ALA A 106 -0.45 -6.25 -14.28
N LYS A 107 -1.66 -5.85 -13.85
CA LYS A 107 -2.39 -4.69 -14.41
C LYS A 107 -1.64 -3.37 -14.22
N PHE A 108 -0.78 -3.28 -13.21
CA PHE A 108 0.05 -2.11 -12.92
C PHE A 108 1.50 -2.27 -13.38
N GLY A 109 1.84 -3.34 -14.12
CA GLY A 109 3.22 -3.61 -14.54
C GLY A 109 4.19 -3.92 -13.39
N LEU A 110 3.65 -4.36 -12.25
CA LEU A 110 4.39 -4.73 -11.04
C LEU A 110 4.65 -6.24 -10.96
N ASP A 111 4.41 -6.99 -12.05
CA ASP A 111 4.64 -8.44 -12.14
C ASP A 111 6.14 -8.79 -12.14
N ARG A 112 6.99 -7.87 -12.60
CA ARG A 112 8.44 -8.02 -12.62
C ARG A 112 9.09 -6.70 -12.21
N PRO A 113 9.64 -6.57 -10.99
CA PRO A 113 10.40 -5.38 -10.63
C PRO A 113 11.61 -5.28 -11.56
N LYS A 114 11.53 -4.39 -12.56
CA LYS A 114 12.66 -4.07 -13.46
C LYS A 114 13.67 -3.23 -12.69
N VAL A 115 14.43 -3.87 -11.81
CA VAL A 115 15.63 -3.26 -11.25
C VAL A 115 16.74 -3.48 -12.29
N ARG A 116 16.94 -2.47 -13.14
CA ARG A 116 18.07 -2.44 -14.08
C ARG A 116 19.34 -2.04 -13.33
#